data_AF-A0A7Y1SUN0-F1
#
_entry.id   AF-A0A7Y1SUN0-F1
#
_cell.length_a   1.000
_cell.length_b   1.000
_cell.length_c   1.000
_cell.angle_alpha   90.00
_cell.angle_beta   90.00
_cell.angle_gamma   90.00
#
_symmetry.space_group_name_H-M   'P 1'
#
loop_
_entity.id
_entity.type
_entity.pdbx_description
1 polymer ?
#
loop_
_entity_poly.entity_id
_entity_poly.type
_entity_poly.pdbx_seq_one_letter_code
_entity_poly.pdbx_strand_id
1 'polypeptide(L)'
;MQQIVDLEVDPEFEALGVELVSIAFDDAATQKQAAAAIGVGSTPMLVDGDQTVSEAYDVLQWAVGTGEPGHTFVLVDGAGEIAWVRDYGAPENGGLMYVPPQELVDQIDEALSG
;
A
#
# COMPACT_ATOMS: atom_id res chain seq x y z
N MET A 1 6.36 6.42 -2.12
CA MET A 1 7.32 5.47 -1.53
C MET A 1 7.82 5.86 -0.15
N GLN A 2 7.86 7.14 0.27
CA GLN A 2 8.21 7.52 1.67
C GLN A 2 7.36 6.77 2.71
N GLN A 3 6.07 6.59 2.41
CA GLN A 3 5.15 5.75 3.17
C GLN A 3 5.72 4.38 3.56
N ILE A 4 6.42 3.71 2.63
CA ILE A 4 6.99 2.37 2.85
C ILE A 4 8.12 2.46 3.88
N VAL A 5 9.03 3.42 3.70
CA VAL A 5 10.17 3.63 4.61
C VAL A 5 9.69 3.90 6.03
N ASP A 6 8.65 4.73 6.18
CA ASP A 6 8.14 5.09 7.51
C ASP A 6 7.42 3.90 8.18
N LEU A 7 6.72 3.06 7.41
CA LEU A 7 6.11 1.83 7.94
C LEU A 7 7.15 0.77 8.31
N GLU A 8 8.25 0.63 7.55
CA GLU A 8 9.31 -0.34 7.82
C GLU A 8 10.04 -0.11 9.15
N VAL A 9 10.04 1.14 9.64
CA VAL A 9 10.73 1.51 10.89
C VAL A 9 9.78 1.82 12.03
N ASP A 10 8.47 1.71 11.80
CA ASP A 10 7.46 1.96 12.81
C ASP A 10 7.27 0.72 13.71
N PRO A 11 7.59 0.81 15.01
CA PRO A 11 7.52 -0.34 15.91
C PRO A 11 6.09 -0.78 16.22
N GLU A 12 5.11 0.10 16.08
CA GLU A 12 3.69 -0.25 16.30
C GLU A 12 3.15 -1.00 15.08
N PHE A 13 3.55 -0.60 13.87
CA PHE A 13 3.26 -1.36 12.66
C PHE A 13 3.93 -2.74 12.68
N GLU A 14 5.19 -2.84 13.10
CA GLU A 14 5.88 -4.13 13.28
C GLU A 14 5.14 -5.04 14.29
N ALA A 15 4.61 -4.45 15.36
CA ALA A 15 3.89 -5.19 16.41
C ALA A 15 2.56 -5.81 15.93
N LEU A 16 1.97 -5.33 14.83
CA LEU A 16 0.78 -5.94 14.22
C LEU A 16 1.08 -7.31 13.62
N GLY A 17 2.35 -7.61 13.30
CA GLY A 17 2.75 -8.88 12.70
C GLY A 17 2.20 -9.07 11.27
N VAL A 18 1.91 -7.98 10.56
CA VAL A 18 1.50 -7.98 9.15
C VAL A 18 2.70 -7.78 8.24
N GLU A 19 2.70 -8.45 7.09
CA GLU A 19 3.75 -8.28 6.07
C GLU A 19 3.38 -7.13 5.11
N LEU A 20 4.32 -6.23 4.85
CA LEU A 20 4.15 -5.14 3.90
C LEU A 20 4.65 -5.55 2.51
N VAL A 21 3.83 -5.33 1.48
CA VAL A 21 4.19 -5.52 0.08
C VAL A 21 3.74 -4.29 -0.72
N SER A 22 4.63 -3.73 -1.53
CA SER A 22 4.30 -2.64 -2.45
C SER A 22 4.03 -3.19 -3.84
N ILE A 23 2.98 -2.70 -4.50
CA ILE A 23 2.58 -3.08 -5.86
C ILE A 23 2.38 -1.79 -6.66
N ALA A 24 3.01 -1.67 -7.83
CA ALA A 24 2.90 -0.49 -8.68
C ALA A 24 3.04 -0.86 -10.17
N PHE A 25 2.59 0.03 -11.05
CA PHE A 25 2.68 -0.17 -12.51
C PHE A 25 4.11 0.06 -13.05
N ASP A 26 4.91 0.87 -12.35
CA ASP A 26 6.31 1.12 -12.68
C ASP A 26 7.08 -0.19 -12.87
N ASP A 27 7.96 -0.23 -13.86
CA ASP A 27 8.83 -1.39 -14.07
C ASP A 27 9.82 -1.59 -12.91
N ALA A 28 10.37 -2.80 -12.82
CA ALA A 28 11.28 -3.17 -11.74
C ALA A 28 12.56 -2.31 -11.67
N ALA A 29 13.03 -1.78 -12.80
CA ALA A 29 14.24 -0.95 -12.82
C ALA A 29 13.95 0.44 -12.23
N THR A 30 12.81 1.02 -12.60
CA THR A 30 12.30 2.30 -12.08
C THR A 30 12.03 2.20 -10.59
N GLN A 31 11.30 1.17 -10.15
CA GLN A 31 11.03 0.93 -8.73
C GLN A 31 12.32 0.75 -7.93
N LYS A 32 13.26 -0.08 -8.41
CA LYS A 32 14.55 -0.31 -7.75
C LYS A 32 15.38 0.96 -7.59
N GLN A 33 15.39 1.82 -8.61
CA GLN A 33 16.11 3.10 -8.55
C GLN A 33 15.49 4.02 -7.50
N ALA A 34 14.17 4.18 -7.51
CA ALA A 34 13.46 5.04 -6.57
C ALA A 34 13.59 4.54 -5.12
N ALA A 35 13.44 3.23 -4.90
CA ALA A 35 13.65 2.56 -3.62
C ALA A 35 15.03 2.83 -3.03
N ALA A 36 16.07 2.65 -3.84
CA ALA A 36 17.46 2.90 -3.43
C ALA A 36 17.73 4.37 -3.10
N ALA A 37 17.03 5.30 -3.76
CA ALA A 37 17.23 6.73 -3.53
C ALA A 37 16.71 7.21 -2.17
N ILE A 38 15.66 6.56 -1.64
CA ILE A 38 15.02 6.94 -0.37
C ILE A 38 15.29 5.95 0.77
N GLY A 39 15.90 4.81 0.47
CA GLY A 39 16.30 3.82 1.47
C GLY A 39 15.19 2.85 1.88
N VAL A 40 14.32 2.44 0.95
CA VAL A 40 13.42 1.29 1.18
C VAL A 40 14.26 0.05 1.52
N GLY A 41 13.90 -0.61 2.60
CA GLY A 41 14.60 -1.74 3.19
C GLY A 41 14.20 -3.07 2.55
N SER A 42 13.51 -3.89 3.34
CA SER A 42 13.19 -5.28 3.00
C SER A 42 11.84 -5.46 2.31
N THR A 43 11.00 -4.42 2.26
CA THR A 43 9.67 -4.48 1.66
C THR A 43 9.75 -4.92 0.20
N PRO A 44 9.12 -6.05 -0.18
CA PRO A 44 9.03 -6.45 -1.58
C PRO A 44 8.29 -5.41 -2.41
N MET A 45 8.84 -5.11 -3.59
CA MET A 45 8.28 -4.19 -4.56
C MET A 45 7.93 -4.96 -5.83
N LEU A 46 6.63 -5.12 -6.07
CA LEU A 46 6.07 -5.91 -7.16
C LEU A 46 5.60 -5.01 -8.31
N VAL A 47 5.69 -5.56 -9.52
CA VAL A 47 5.28 -4.90 -10.76
C VAL A 47 3.91 -5.43 -11.17
N ASP A 48 2.95 -4.53 -11.35
CA ASP A 48 1.61 -4.79 -11.88
C ASP A 48 1.39 -4.01 -13.18
N GLY A 49 2.37 -4.04 -14.08
CA GLY A 49 2.34 -3.26 -15.32
C GLY A 49 1.26 -3.67 -16.32
N ASP A 50 0.66 -4.87 -16.14
CA ASP A 50 -0.50 -5.33 -16.91
C ASP A 50 -1.84 -5.12 -16.20
N GLN A 51 -1.82 -4.51 -15.01
CA GLN A 51 -2.98 -4.12 -14.21
C GLN A 51 -3.79 -5.29 -13.62
N THR A 52 -3.36 -6.54 -13.83
CA THR A 52 -4.13 -7.73 -13.44
C THR A 52 -4.40 -7.75 -11.93
N VAL A 53 -3.44 -7.35 -11.10
CA VAL A 53 -3.63 -7.34 -9.65
C VAL A 53 -4.56 -6.22 -9.24
N SER A 54 -4.36 -5.02 -9.78
CA SER A 54 -5.18 -3.85 -9.48
C SER A 54 -6.65 -4.03 -9.90
N GLU A 55 -6.90 -4.71 -11.03
CA GLU A 55 -8.23 -5.13 -11.45
C GLU A 55 -8.83 -6.18 -10.51
N ALA A 56 -8.04 -7.18 -10.10
CA ALA A 56 -8.52 -8.26 -9.23
C ALA A 56 -8.92 -7.79 -7.83
N TYR A 57 -8.27 -6.74 -7.31
CA TYR A 57 -8.61 -6.11 -6.03
C TYR A 57 -9.61 -4.94 -6.19
N ASP A 58 -10.12 -4.69 -7.40
CA ASP A 58 -11.09 -3.64 -7.71
C ASP A 58 -10.63 -2.23 -7.28
N VAL A 59 -9.32 -1.96 -7.29
CA VAL A 59 -8.77 -0.66 -6.82
C VAL A 59 -8.71 0.41 -7.92
N LEU A 60 -8.90 0.02 -9.19
CA LEU A 60 -8.87 0.95 -10.32
C LEU A 60 -10.07 1.90 -10.38
N GLN A 61 -11.11 1.66 -9.58
CA GLN A 61 -12.20 2.62 -9.41
C GLN A 61 -11.71 3.96 -8.84
N TRP A 62 -10.56 3.96 -8.16
CA TRP A 62 -9.89 5.14 -7.60
C TRP A 62 -8.67 5.58 -8.40
N ALA A 63 -8.52 5.08 -9.64
CA ALA A 63 -7.37 5.39 -10.46
C ALA A 63 -7.22 6.91 -10.67
N VAL A 64 -6.00 7.40 -10.56
CA VAL A 64 -5.69 8.80 -10.84
C VAL A 64 -5.75 9.05 -12.36
N GLY A 65 -5.65 10.30 -12.80
CA GLY A 65 -5.82 10.66 -14.22
C GLY A 65 -4.87 9.95 -15.22
N THR A 66 -3.80 9.30 -14.75
CA THR A 66 -2.88 8.46 -15.53
C THR A 66 -3.37 7.02 -15.72
N GLY A 67 -4.44 6.60 -15.03
CA GLY A 67 -4.97 5.24 -15.02
C GLY A 67 -4.33 4.33 -13.96
N GLU A 68 -3.33 4.82 -13.23
CA GLU A 68 -2.69 4.10 -12.13
C GLU A 68 -3.59 4.08 -10.89
N PRO A 69 -3.57 3.01 -10.08
CA PRO A 69 -4.29 2.99 -8.81
C PRO A 69 -3.87 4.17 -7.93
N GLY A 70 -4.82 4.65 -7.15
CA GLY A 70 -4.59 5.69 -6.14
C GLY A 70 -3.66 5.22 -5.01
N HIS A 71 -3.58 6.03 -3.96
CA HIS A 71 -2.86 5.65 -2.74
C HIS A 71 -3.76 4.71 -1.91
N THR A 72 -3.81 3.45 -2.32
CA THR A 72 -4.73 2.45 -1.79
C THR A 72 -4.01 1.38 -0.97
N PHE A 73 -4.63 0.97 0.14
CA PHE A 73 -4.19 -0.13 0.99
C PHE A 73 -5.24 -1.24 0.98
N VAL A 74 -4.76 -2.48 0.93
CA VAL A 74 -5.56 -3.70 1.04
C VAL A 74 -4.94 -4.54 2.15
N LEU A 75 -5.74 -4.90 3.15
CA LEU A 75 -5.38 -5.84 4.19
C LEU A 75 -6.02 -7.19 3.90
N VAL A 76 -5.16 -8.21 3.83
CA VAL A 76 -5.55 -9.61 3.71
C VAL A 76 -5.21 -10.29 5.04
N ASP A 77 -6.17 -10.99 5.63
CA ASP A 77 -6.03 -11.65 6.93
C ASP A 77 -5.31 -13.00 6.84
N GLY A 78 -5.14 -13.66 8.00
CA GLY A 78 -4.52 -14.98 8.08
C GLY A 78 -5.31 -16.13 7.42
N ALA A 79 -6.59 -15.91 7.07
CA ALA A 79 -7.40 -16.85 6.30
C ALA A 79 -7.29 -16.61 4.78
N GLY A 80 -6.62 -15.53 4.37
CA GLY A 80 -6.53 -15.12 2.97
C GLY A 80 -7.75 -14.33 2.49
N GLU A 81 -8.56 -13.81 3.41
CA GLU A 81 -9.73 -12.98 3.11
C GLU A 81 -9.37 -11.49 3.19
N ILE A 82 -10.03 -10.66 2.37
CA ILE A 82 -9.84 -9.21 2.43
C ILE A 82 -10.59 -8.70 3.67
N ALA A 83 -9.83 -8.34 4.70
CA ALA A 83 -10.38 -7.76 5.93
C ALA A 83 -10.72 -6.28 5.74
N TRP A 84 -9.97 -5.57 4.89
CA TRP A 84 -10.10 -4.14 4.74
C TRP A 84 -9.50 -3.63 3.43
N VAL A 85 -10.18 -2.68 2.76
CA VAL A 85 -9.67 -1.91 1.60
C VAL A 85 -9.98 -0.43 1.83
N ARG A 86 -8.98 0.43 1.67
CA ARG A 86 -9.16 1.89 1.67
C ARG A 86 -8.23 2.56 0.70
N ASP A 87 -8.80 3.47 -0.08
CA ASP A 87 -8.04 4.45 -0.85
C ASP A 87 -7.99 5.79 -0.11
N TYR A 88 -6.87 6.48 -0.27
CA TYR A 88 -6.63 7.83 0.23
C TYR A 88 -6.28 8.78 -0.92
N GLY A 89 -5.91 8.26 -2.09
CA GLY A 89 -5.35 9.05 -3.18
C GLY A 89 -6.37 9.68 -4.12
N ALA A 90 -7.56 9.09 -4.24
CA ALA A 90 -8.62 9.69 -5.05
C ALA A 90 -9.10 11.01 -4.44
N PRO A 91 -9.49 12.01 -5.25
CA PRO A 91 -9.99 13.29 -4.75
C PRO A 91 -11.16 13.15 -3.77
N GLU A 92 -12.08 12.21 -4.02
CA GLU A 92 -13.21 11.89 -3.14
C GLU A 92 -12.80 11.28 -1.79
N ASN A 93 -11.60 10.71 -1.72
CA ASN A 93 -11.05 10.03 -0.54
C ASN A 93 -9.96 10.84 0.17
N GLY A 94 -9.79 12.12 -0.20
CA GLY A 94 -8.89 13.07 0.47
C GLY A 94 -7.68 13.50 -0.36
N GLY A 95 -7.36 12.81 -1.45
CA GLY A 95 -6.26 13.20 -2.35
C GLY A 95 -4.88 13.12 -1.71
N LEU A 96 -4.69 12.23 -0.73
CA LEU A 96 -3.47 12.07 0.04
C LEU A 96 -2.57 11.01 -0.59
N MET A 97 -1.27 11.33 -0.69
CA MET A 97 -0.22 10.39 -1.12
C MET A 97 0.64 9.89 0.06
N TYR A 98 0.20 10.20 1.28
CA TYR A 98 0.84 9.81 2.53
C TYR A 98 -0.22 9.76 3.63
N VAL A 99 -0.18 8.67 4.39
CA VAL A 99 -1.01 8.41 5.57
C VAL A 99 -0.05 8.22 6.76
N PRO A 100 -0.23 8.93 7.88
CA PRO A 100 0.60 8.72 9.06
C PRO A 100 0.60 7.24 9.48
N PRO A 101 1.77 6.62 9.78
CA PRO A 101 1.85 5.22 10.20
C PRO A 101 0.86 4.86 11.32
N GLN A 102 0.73 5.71 12.34
CA GLN A 102 -0.24 5.52 13.42
C GLN A 102 -1.68 5.35 12.92
N GLU A 103 -2.09 6.12 11.92
CA GLU A 103 -3.46 6.04 11.40
C GLU A 103 -3.70 4.68 10.71
N LEU A 104 -2.70 4.18 9.98
CA LEU A 104 -2.76 2.84 9.40
C LEU A 104 -2.74 1.76 10.47
N VAL A 105 -1.93 1.93 11.53
CA VAL A 105 -1.87 1.01 12.66
C VAL A 105 -3.23 0.86 13.33
N ASP A 106 -3.86 1.99 13.69
CA ASP A 106 -5.17 1.99 14.34
C ASP A 106 -6.24 1.31 13.46
N GLN A 107 -6.21 1.55 12.15
CA GLN A 107 -7.16 0.99 11.21
C GLN A 107 -6.97 -0.52 10.96
N ILE A 108 -5.71 -0.99 10.93
CA ILE A 108 -5.40 -2.40 10.80
C ILE A 108 -5.77 -3.15 12.09
N ASP A 109 -5.43 -2.61 13.26
CA ASP A 109 -5.78 -3.21 14.54
C ASP A 109 -7.30 -3.33 14.72
N GLU A 110 -8.06 -2.29 14.34
CA GLU A 110 -9.53 -2.33 14.32
C GLU A 110 -10.06 -3.42 13.38
N ALA A 111 -9.48 -3.54 12.17
CA ALA A 111 -9.91 -4.52 11.17
C ALA A 111 -9.59 -5.97 11.57
N LEU A 112 -8.50 -6.21 12.31
CA LEU A 112 -8.09 -7.54 12.75
C LEU A 112 -8.75 -7.99 14.06
N SER A 113 -9.24 -7.05 14.87
CA SER A 113 -9.86 -7.32 16.18
C SER A 113 -11.38 -7.52 16.12
N GLY A 114 -12.02 -7.25 14.98
CA GLY A 114 -13.46 -7.43 14.75
C GLY A 114 -13.85 -8.86 14.43
#